data_AF-A0AAV7DRZ9-F1
#
_entry.id   AF-A0AAV7DRZ9-F1
#
_cell.length_a   1.000
_cell.length_b   1.000
_cell.length_c   1.000
_cell.angle_alpha   90.00
_cell.angle_beta   90.00
_cell.angle_gamma   90.00
#
_symmetry.space_group_name_H-M   'P 1'
#
loop_
_entity.id
_entity.type
_entity.pdbx_description
1 polymer ?
#
loop_
_entity_poly.entity_id
_entity_poly.type
_entity_poly.pdbx_seq_one_letter_code
_entity_poly.pdbx_strand_id
1 'polypeptide(L)'
;MFIVCSKRPFVLPCSWSGFLRERKIERAVSRPLPYLRCERARGDVPSLELDSVALLSRHLHRRSLAMDPKLTEVSQIFERFKAAFVRSDFDTCRRLLSQLKVLLTEFPSLPPLFQKTANAVHELTLAREIYEHAVVLSVKTEDQDAFERDFFQLKPYYTDTCGLIPPSPQEYPILGLNLLRLLVQNRIAEFHTELELLPASALENPYIKHAVELEQSFMEGAYNRVLSARQTVPHDTYVYFMDLLAKTVRDEIGGCSEKAYDYLSVADAKQIMMFSSDQELAEYIEVEHPEWEIKDGSVIFQKAKETAPCKEIPSLQLINQTLSYARELERIV
;
A
#
# COMPACT_ATOMS: atom_id res chain seq x y z
N MET A 1 -1.02 46.81 -19.64
CA MET A 1 0.15 46.42 -20.44
C MET A 1 0.21 44.90 -20.38
N PHE A 2 -0.30 44.23 -21.42
CA PHE A 2 -0.38 42.78 -21.51
C PHE A 2 1.00 42.23 -21.86
N ILE A 3 1.56 41.35 -21.02
CA ILE A 3 2.75 40.56 -21.36
C ILE A 3 2.27 39.14 -21.68
N VAL A 4 2.42 38.81 -22.96
CA VAL A 4 2.14 37.52 -23.59
C VAL A 4 3.20 36.53 -23.12
N CYS A 5 2.82 35.53 -22.34
CA CYS A 5 3.69 34.39 -22.03
C CYS A 5 3.25 33.18 -22.86
N SER A 6 4.13 32.78 -23.77
CA SER A 6 3.95 31.69 -24.73
C SER A 6 3.79 30.35 -24.00
N LYS A 7 2.57 29.80 -23.99
CA LYS A 7 2.32 28.40 -23.66
C LYS A 7 2.84 27.51 -24.79
N ARG A 8 3.91 26.75 -24.54
CA ARG A 8 4.18 25.51 -25.29
C ARG A 8 3.58 24.34 -24.49
N PRO A 9 2.73 23.50 -25.10
CA PRO A 9 2.25 22.28 -24.47
C PRO A 9 3.35 21.21 -24.53
N PHE A 10 3.72 20.67 -23.38
CA PHE A 10 4.57 19.49 -23.27
C PHE A 10 3.66 18.26 -23.42
N VAL A 11 3.96 17.43 -24.42
CA VAL A 11 3.20 16.22 -24.76
C VAL A 11 3.94 15.04 -24.13
N LEU A 12 3.33 14.43 -23.11
CA LEU A 12 3.64 13.07 -22.68
C LEU A 12 2.65 12.11 -23.37
N PRO A 13 3.09 10.90 -23.77
CA PRO A 13 2.30 10.01 -24.61
C PRO A 13 1.07 9.48 -23.86
N CYS A 14 -0.11 9.89 -24.36
CA CYS A 14 -1.39 9.28 -24.06
C CYS A 14 -1.44 7.86 -24.63
N SER A 15 -1.54 6.87 -23.76
CA SER A 15 -2.29 5.65 -24.07
C SER A 15 -3.30 5.47 -22.96
N TRP A 16 -4.46 4.88 -23.27
CA TRP A 16 -5.64 4.70 -22.40
C TRP A 16 -6.71 5.79 -22.50
N SER A 17 -7.12 6.08 -23.72
CA SER A 17 -8.49 6.50 -24.01
C SER A 17 -9.25 5.34 -24.65
N GLY A 18 -10.17 4.75 -23.88
CA GLY A 18 -11.26 3.93 -24.43
C GLY A 18 -11.37 2.56 -23.79
N PHE A 19 -12.15 2.44 -22.72
CA PHE A 19 -12.96 1.23 -22.45
C PHE A 19 -14.02 1.49 -21.35
N LEU A 20 -14.89 2.49 -21.56
CA LEU A 20 -16.05 2.71 -20.70
C LEU A 20 -17.28 3.12 -21.53
N ARG A 21 -17.95 2.13 -22.13
CA ARG A 21 -19.42 2.05 -22.28
C ARG A 21 -19.78 0.86 -23.17
N GLU A 22 -20.37 -0.16 -22.58
CA GLU A 22 -21.70 -0.69 -22.95
C GLU A 22 -22.09 -1.82 -22.00
N ARG A 23 -22.97 -1.51 -21.05
CA ARG A 23 -23.72 -2.48 -20.25
C ARG A 23 -25.14 -2.56 -20.84
N LYS A 24 -25.49 -3.68 -21.47
CA LYS A 24 -26.88 -4.15 -21.53
C LYS A 24 -26.96 -5.67 -21.79
N ILE A 25 -27.35 -6.38 -20.74
CA ILE A 25 -28.36 -7.45 -20.69
C ILE A 25 -28.33 -8.49 -21.82
N GLU A 26 -27.93 -9.72 -21.50
CA GLU A 26 -28.65 -10.90 -21.98
C GLU A 26 -28.56 -12.06 -20.97
N ARG A 27 -29.74 -12.58 -20.63
CA ARG A 27 -29.99 -13.76 -19.79
C ARG A 27 -29.79 -15.00 -20.65
N ALA A 28 -29.11 -16.03 -20.14
CA ALA A 28 -29.44 -17.41 -20.52
C ALA A 28 -28.83 -18.47 -19.58
N VAL A 29 -29.75 -19.16 -18.91
CA VAL A 29 -29.81 -20.63 -18.78
C VAL A 29 -28.82 -21.31 -17.83
N SER A 30 -29.33 -21.50 -16.62
CA SER A 30 -29.05 -22.61 -15.71
C SER A 30 -29.11 -23.99 -16.39
N ARG A 31 -28.14 -24.86 -16.10
CA ARG A 31 -28.32 -26.32 -16.15
C ARG A 31 -27.72 -26.97 -14.88
N PRO A 32 -28.49 -27.80 -14.16
CA PRO A 32 -28.04 -28.55 -13.00
C PRO A 32 -27.48 -29.93 -13.39
N LEU A 33 -26.49 -30.41 -12.63
CA LEU A 33 -26.01 -31.80 -12.63
C LEU A 33 -26.54 -32.54 -11.38
N PRO A 34 -26.63 -33.88 -11.41
CA PRO A 34 -27.90 -34.56 -11.24
C PRO A 34 -28.15 -35.14 -9.84
N TYR A 35 -29.44 -35.26 -9.54
CA TYR A 35 -30.05 -36.08 -8.49
C TYR A 35 -29.49 -37.51 -8.48
N LEU A 36 -28.87 -37.92 -7.36
CA LEU A 36 -28.78 -39.32 -6.98
C LEU A 36 -29.98 -39.67 -6.08
N ARG A 37 -30.84 -40.48 -6.67
CA ARG A 37 -32.05 -41.09 -6.11
C ARG A 37 -31.64 -42.09 -5.02
N CYS A 38 -31.95 -41.78 -3.76
CA CYS A 38 -31.78 -42.73 -2.66
C CYS A 38 -33.04 -43.60 -2.58
N GLU A 39 -32.92 -44.86 -3.00
CA GLU A 39 -33.96 -45.87 -2.86
C GLU A 39 -34.17 -46.25 -1.39
N ARG A 40 -35.45 -46.30 -1.02
CA ARG A 40 -35.96 -46.63 0.31
C ARG A 40 -35.88 -48.15 0.51
N ALA A 41 -34.80 -48.65 1.09
CA ALA A 41 -34.72 -50.01 1.60
C ALA A 41 -35.26 -50.06 3.04
N ARG A 42 -36.40 -50.75 3.23
CA ARG A 42 -36.87 -51.19 4.56
C ARG A 42 -35.98 -52.35 5.01
N GLY A 43 -35.32 -52.19 6.14
CA GLY A 43 -34.66 -53.28 6.85
C GLY A 43 -34.61 -52.90 8.33
N ASP A 44 -35.30 -53.68 9.16
CA ASP A 44 -35.25 -53.59 10.61
C ASP A 44 -33.82 -53.89 11.10
N VAL A 45 -33.23 -52.95 11.85
CA VAL A 45 -31.94 -53.13 12.54
C VAL A 45 -32.13 -52.68 13.99
N PRO A 46 -31.66 -53.45 14.99
CA PRO A 46 -32.14 -53.35 16.37
C PRO A 46 -31.61 -52.12 17.13
N SER A 47 -32.44 -51.64 18.06
CA SER A 47 -32.40 -50.35 18.76
C SER A 47 -31.24 -50.13 19.76
N LEU A 48 -30.14 -50.90 19.68
CA LEU A 48 -29.05 -50.89 20.67
C LEU A 48 -27.75 -50.20 20.20
N GLU A 49 -27.66 -49.75 18.94
CA GLU A 49 -26.48 -49.01 18.42
C GLU A 49 -26.69 -47.48 18.31
N LEU A 50 -27.92 -46.98 18.46
CA LEU A 50 -28.23 -45.55 18.34
C LEU A 50 -27.70 -44.70 19.51
N ASP A 51 -27.62 -45.26 20.71
CA ASP A 51 -27.09 -44.56 21.88
C ASP A 51 -25.56 -44.40 21.83
N SER A 52 -24.85 -45.37 21.23
CA SER A 52 -23.40 -45.34 21.01
C SER A 52 -22.99 -44.23 20.05
N VAL A 53 -23.73 -44.06 18.95
CA VAL A 53 -23.50 -43.01 17.95
C VAL A 53 -23.90 -41.64 18.50
N ALA A 54 -24.97 -41.54 19.30
CA ALA A 54 -25.35 -40.29 19.95
C ALA A 54 -24.36 -39.86 21.04
N LEU A 55 -23.77 -40.78 21.80
CA LEU A 55 -22.71 -40.50 22.78
C LEU A 55 -21.39 -40.12 22.11
N LEU A 56 -21.03 -40.75 20.99
CA LEU A 56 -19.86 -40.37 20.18
C LEU A 56 -20.05 -39.01 19.50
N SER A 57 -21.23 -38.70 18.96
CA SER A 57 -21.56 -37.36 18.46
C SER A 57 -21.54 -36.31 19.57
N ARG A 58 -22.03 -36.62 20.78
CA ARG A 58 -21.93 -35.73 21.94
C ARG A 58 -20.50 -35.57 22.43
N HIS A 59 -19.66 -36.60 22.38
CA HIS A 59 -18.24 -36.49 22.70
C HIS A 59 -17.43 -35.73 21.65
N LEU A 60 -17.77 -35.86 20.36
CA LEU A 60 -17.20 -35.07 19.26
C LEU A 60 -17.64 -33.59 19.34
N HIS A 61 -18.90 -33.31 19.66
CA HIS A 61 -19.38 -31.94 19.91
C HIS A 61 -18.81 -31.33 21.20
N ARG A 62 -18.60 -32.14 22.26
CA ARG A 62 -18.03 -31.64 23.53
C ARG A 62 -16.52 -31.41 23.43
N ARG A 63 -15.82 -32.11 22.54
CA ARG A 63 -14.42 -31.80 22.16
C ARG A 63 -14.29 -30.56 21.29
N SER A 64 -15.32 -30.18 20.52
CA SER A 64 -15.26 -28.96 19.69
C SER A 64 -15.52 -27.65 20.46
N LEU A 65 -15.81 -27.73 21.76
CA LEU A 65 -16.10 -26.59 22.64
C LEU A 65 -15.02 -26.39 23.73
N ALA A 66 -14.00 -27.24 23.77
CA ALA A 66 -12.83 -26.98 24.59
C ALA A 66 -11.93 -26.03 23.79
N MET A 67 -11.80 -24.78 24.23
CA MET A 67 -10.77 -23.87 23.75
C MET A 67 -9.42 -24.60 23.81
N ASP A 68 -8.72 -24.69 22.68
CA ASP A 68 -7.43 -25.36 22.65
C ASP A 68 -6.48 -24.68 23.66
N PRO A 69 -5.71 -25.44 24.46
CA PRO A 69 -4.84 -24.86 25.48
C PRO A 69 -3.82 -23.88 24.88
N LYS A 70 -3.42 -24.12 23.63
CA LYS A 70 -2.55 -23.24 22.83
C LYS A 70 -3.20 -21.89 22.48
N LEU A 71 -4.50 -21.87 22.16
CA LEU A 71 -5.23 -20.63 21.90
C LEU A 71 -5.27 -19.74 23.14
N THR A 72 -5.39 -20.36 24.32
CA THR A 72 -5.38 -19.66 25.60
C THR A 72 -4.00 -19.08 25.92
N GLU A 73 -2.92 -19.80 25.62
CA GLU A 73 -1.55 -19.32 25.79
C GLU A 73 -1.25 -18.12 24.87
N VAL A 74 -1.62 -18.21 23.59
CA VAL A 74 -1.45 -17.09 22.64
C VAL A 74 -2.27 -15.87 23.07
N SER A 75 -3.51 -16.08 23.52
CA SER A 75 -4.35 -14.98 24.03
C SER A 75 -3.73 -14.31 25.26
N GLN A 76 -3.13 -15.06 26.18
CA GLN A 76 -2.45 -14.50 27.36
C GLN A 76 -1.20 -13.71 26.99
N ILE A 77 -0.40 -14.21 26.04
CA ILE A 77 0.78 -13.50 25.53
C ILE A 77 0.35 -12.24 24.76
N PHE A 78 -0.75 -12.32 24.02
CA PHE A 78 -1.32 -11.18 23.31
C PHE A 78 -1.83 -10.08 24.25
N GLU A 79 -2.49 -10.43 25.36
CA GLU A 79 -2.87 -9.45 26.38
C GLU A 79 -1.65 -8.81 27.07
N ARG A 80 -0.59 -9.58 27.32
CA ARG A 80 0.69 -9.02 27.79
C ARG A 80 1.32 -8.08 26.77
N PHE A 81 1.23 -8.41 25.48
CA PHE A 81 1.69 -7.57 24.39
C PHE A 81 0.88 -6.27 24.30
N LYS A 82 -0.46 -6.31 24.42
CA LYS A 82 -1.30 -5.10 24.49
C LYS A 82 -0.92 -4.22 25.69
N ALA A 83 -0.70 -4.83 26.85
CA ALA A 83 -0.26 -4.10 28.05
C ALA A 83 1.12 -3.45 27.87
N ALA A 84 2.06 -4.13 27.21
CA ALA A 84 3.38 -3.58 26.88
C ALA A 84 3.29 -2.46 25.83
N PHE A 85 2.37 -2.59 24.86
CA PHE A 85 2.13 -1.61 23.81
C PHE A 85 1.55 -0.29 24.38
N VAL A 86 0.65 -0.37 25.36
CA VAL A 86 0.14 0.81 26.08
C VAL A 86 1.24 1.48 26.91
N ARG A 87 2.20 0.71 27.41
CA ARG A 87 3.36 1.21 28.17
C ARG A 87 4.48 1.74 27.28
N SER A 88 4.35 1.68 25.96
CA SER A 88 5.36 2.10 24.96
C SER A 88 6.74 1.43 25.15
N ASP A 89 6.77 0.18 25.64
CA ASP A 89 8.02 -0.58 25.76
C ASP A 89 8.25 -1.39 24.46
N PHE A 90 8.97 -0.78 23.51
CA PHE A 90 9.14 -1.32 22.17
C PHE A 90 10.01 -2.58 22.11
N ASP A 91 11.03 -2.70 22.98
CA ASP A 91 11.94 -3.86 23.01
C ASP A 91 11.24 -5.12 23.51
N THR A 92 10.42 -4.98 24.56
CA THR A 92 9.61 -6.11 25.04
C THR A 92 8.52 -6.47 24.04
N CYS A 93 7.90 -5.47 23.38
CA CYS A 93 6.95 -5.72 22.29
C CYS A 93 7.59 -6.53 21.15
N ARG A 94 8.81 -6.19 20.72
CA ARG A 94 9.52 -6.91 19.65
C ARG A 94 9.82 -8.36 20.03
N ARG A 95 10.22 -8.62 21.28
CA ARG A 95 10.45 -9.97 21.81
C ARG A 95 9.17 -10.79 21.93
N LEU A 96 8.09 -10.19 22.42
CA LEU A 96 6.79 -10.85 22.54
C LEU A 96 6.20 -11.14 21.16
N LEU A 97 6.38 -10.23 20.20
CA LEU A 97 5.95 -10.40 18.81
C LEU A 97 6.71 -11.52 18.10
N SER A 98 8.02 -11.68 18.33
CA SER A 98 8.75 -12.82 17.76
C SER A 98 8.27 -14.15 18.34
N GLN A 99 7.99 -14.21 19.66
CA GLN A 99 7.38 -15.37 20.30
C GLN A 99 5.98 -15.67 19.76
N LEU A 100 5.14 -14.64 19.59
CA LEU A 100 3.81 -14.77 18.99
C LEU A 100 3.89 -15.27 17.55
N LYS A 101 4.81 -14.75 16.73
CA LYS A 101 5.00 -15.21 15.34
C LYS A 101 5.39 -16.69 15.28
N VAL A 102 6.26 -17.17 16.18
CA VAL A 102 6.61 -18.59 16.27
C VAL A 102 5.39 -19.44 16.64
N LEU A 103 4.65 -19.03 17.68
CA LEU A 103 3.45 -19.72 18.11
C LEU A 103 2.37 -19.74 17.02
N LEU A 104 2.29 -18.69 16.21
CA LEU A 104 1.37 -18.62 15.08
C LEU A 104 1.69 -19.70 14.02
N THR A 105 2.96 -20.02 13.77
CA THR A 105 3.33 -21.07 12.80
C THR A 105 2.84 -22.48 13.16
N GLU A 106 2.49 -22.72 14.42
CA GLU A 106 2.00 -24.03 14.87
C GLU A 106 0.52 -24.28 14.55
N PHE A 107 -0.24 -23.24 14.15
CA PHE A 107 -1.67 -23.39 13.89
C PHE A 107 -1.94 -23.98 12.49
N PRO A 108 -2.75 -25.06 12.39
CA PRO A 108 -3.08 -25.71 11.11
C PRO A 108 -4.11 -24.93 10.26
N SER A 109 -4.71 -23.88 10.82
CA SER A 109 -5.71 -23.03 10.17
C SER A 109 -5.10 -21.89 9.34
N LEU A 110 -3.81 -21.59 9.52
CA LEU A 110 -3.12 -20.53 8.80
C LEU A 110 -2.73 -20.95 7.37
N PRO A 111 -2.41 -20.00 6.47
CA PRO A 111 -1.86 -20.31 5.16
C PRO A 111 -0.57 -21.12 5.38
N PRO A 112 -0.39 -22.35 4.82
CA PRO A 112 -0.92 -22.90 3.56
C PRO A 112 -2.01 -23.98 3.67
N LEU A 113 -2.51 -24.33 4.86
CA LEU A 113 -3.35 -25.53 5.05
C LEU A 113 -4.85 -25.24 5.11
N PHE A 114 -5.28 -24.03 5.48
CA PHE A 114 -6.69 -23.60 5.57
C PHE A 114 -7.65 -24.68 6.12
N GLN A 115 -7.21 -25.46 7.11
CA GLN A 115 -8.02 -26.54 7.63
C GLN A 115 -9.22 -25.93 8.38
N LYS A 116 -10.43 -26.30 7.95
CA LYS A 116 -11.69 -25.85 8.57
C LYS A 116 -11.91 -26.57 9.90
N THR A 117 -11.16 -26.18 10.91
CA THR A 117 -11.38 -26.55 12.31
C THR A 117 -12.49 -25.67 12.90
N ALA A 118 -13.23 -26.17 13.90
CA ALA A 118 -14.29 -25.39 14.59
C ALA A 118 -13.78 -24.07 15.21
N ASN A 119 -12.49 -24.00 15.56
CA ASN A 119 -11.83 -22.81 16.12
C ASN A 119 -11.13 -21.93 15.08
N ALA A 120 -11.17 -22.29 13.78
CA ALA A 120 -10.39 -21.60 12.73
C ALA A 120 -10.74 -20.11 12.60
N VAL A 121 -12.00 -19.72 12.82
CA VAL A 121 -12.42 -18.31 12.80
C VAL A 121 -11.75 -17.51 13.92
N HIS A 122 -11.66 -18.08 15.12
CA HIS A 122 -11.02 -17.44 16.27
C HIS A 122 -9.50 -17.35 16.10
N GLU A 123 -8.86 -18.40 15.60
CA GLU A 123 -7.41 -18.42 15.31
C GLU A 123 -7.04 -17.38 14.24
N LEU A 124 -7.81 -17.30 13.16
CA LEU A 124 -7.58 -16.31 12.11
C LEU A 124 -7.85 -14.88 12.56
N THR A 125 -8.89 -14.66 13.40
CA THR A 125 -9.18 -13.34 13.95
C THR A 125 -8.05 -12.88 14.87
N LEU A 126 -7.56 -13.77 15.74
CA LEU A 126 -6.45 -13.50 16.64
C LEU A 126 -5.15 -13.23 15.87
N ALA A 127 -4.85 -14.04 14.86
CA ALA A 127 -3.69 -13.83 13.99
C ALA A 127 -3.76 -12.46 13.30
N ARG A 128 -4.92 -12.10 12.73
CA ARG A 128 -5.15 -10.78 12.14
C ARG A 128 -4.88 -9.67 13.14
N GLU A 129 -5.48 -9.71 14.32
CA GLU A 129 -5.27 -8.69 15.35
C GLU A 129 -3.79 -8.55 15.76
N ILE A 130 -3.06 -9.66 15.88
CA ILE A 130 -1.62 -9.64 16.18
C ILE A 130 -0.85 -8.92 15.06
N TYR A 131 -1.12 -9.25 13.80
CA TYR A 131 -0.47 -8.61 12.67
C TYR A 131 -0.87 -7.13 12.52
N GLU A 132 -2.12 -6.75 12.80
CA GLU A 132 -2.55 -5.35 12.82
C GLU A 132 -1.74 -4.54 13.84
N HIS A 133 -1.54 -5.09 15.05
CA HIS A 133 -0.71 -4.41 16.05
C HIS A 133 0.79 -4.46 15.73
N ALA A 134 1.27 -5.51 15.05
CA ALA A 134 2.65 -5.59 14.56
C ALA A 134 2.94 -4.46 13.57
N VAL A 135 2.01 -4.21 12.64
CA VAL A 135 2.11 -3.13 11.67
C VAL A 135 2.15 -1.76 12.37
N VAL A 136 1.27 -1.51 13.34
CA VAL A 136 1.27 -0.24 14.09
C VAL A 136 2.54 -0.08 14.93
N LEU A 137 3.06 -1.17 15.52
CA LEU A 137 4.33 -1.15 16.24
C LEU A 137 5.48 -0.74 15.30
N SER A 138 5.55 -1.32 14.10
CA SER A 138 6.58 -1.03 13.10
C SER A 138 6.62 0.45 12.70
N VAL A 139 5.46 1.12 12.65
CA VAL A 139 5.40 2.58 12.44
C VAL A 139 5.98 3.34 13.63
N LYS A 140 5.62 2.96 14.85
CA LYS A 140 6.12 3.63 16.06
C LYS A 140 7.62 3.45 16.27
N THR A 141 8.18 2.34 15.78
CA THR A 141 9.62 2.10 15.76
C THR A 141 10.32 2.66 14.52
N GLU A 142 9.59 3.35 13.64
CA GLU A 142 10.11 4.00 12.43
C GLU A 142 10.85 3.06 11.47
N ASP A 143 10.47 1.76 11.46
CA ASP A 143 11.09 0.73 10.62
C ASP A 143 10.17 0.40 9.43
N GLN A 144 10.50 0.97 8.27
CA GLN A 144 9.73 0.80 7.03
C GLN A 144 9.82 -0.61 6.46
N ASP A 145 10.97 -1.26 6.58
CA ASP A 145 11.17 -2.61 6.06
C ASP A 145 10.39 -3.62 6.92
N ALA A 146 10.36 -3.42 8.23
CA ALA A 146 9.50 -4.21 9.13
C ALA A 146 8.03 -4.02 8.83
N PHE A 147 7.62 -2.77 8.58
CA PHE A 147 6.25 -2.47 8.18
C PHE A 147 5.86 -3.23 6.91
N GLU A 148 6.69 -3.20 5.87
CA GLU A 148 6.39 -3.87 4.59
C GLU A 148 6.25 -5.39 4.77
N ARG A 149 7.16 -6.01 5.53
CA ARG A 149 7.09 -7.46 5.82
C ARG A 149 5.82 -7.84 6.57
N ASP A 150 5.48 -7.08 7.61
CA ASP A 150 4.31 -7.36 8.45
C ASP A 150 3.00 -7.09 7.68
N PHE A 151 2.97 -6.07 6.83
CA PHE A 151 1.83 -5.77 5.97
C PHE A 151 1.61 -6.86 4.92
N PHE A 152 2.66 -7.37 4.28
CA PHE A 152 2.52 -8.47 3.32
C PHE A 152 2.04 -9.77 3.99
N GLN A 153 2.38 -10.00 5.25
CA GLN A 153 1.82 -11.11 6.03
C GLN A 153 0.35 -10.89 6.37
N LEU A 154 -0.05 -9.64 6.61
CA LEU A 154 -1.43 -9.26 6.90
C LEU A 154 -2.35 -9.31 5.66
N LYS A 155 -1.83 -8.99 4.47
CA LYS A 155 -2.62 -8.85 3.23
C LYS A 155 -3.48 -10.08 2.87
N PRO A 156 -2.98 -11.34 2.95
CA PRO A 156 -3.81 -12.53 2.71
C PRO A 156 -5.01 -12.64 3.65
N TYR A 157 -4.90 -12.14 4.89
CA TYR A 157 -6.02 -12.14 5.82
C TYR A 157 -7.14 -11.20 5.35
N TYR A 158 -6.82 -10.08 4.70
CA TYR A 158 -7.85 -9.20 4.15
C TYR A 158 -8.46 -9.73 2.85
N THR A 159 -7.67 -10.31 1.95
CA THR A 159 -8.19 -10.80 0.65
C THR A 159 -8.93 -12.13 0.76
N ASP A 160 -8.35 -13.10 1.48
CA ASP A 160 -8.79 -14.50 1.41
C ASP A 160 -9.85 -14.81 2.47
N THR A 161 -9.88 -14.05 3.59
CA THR A 161 -10.81 -14.30 4.70
C THR A 161 -12.04 -13.38 4.73
N CYS A 162 -12.22 -12.53 3.71
CA CYS A 162 -13.34 -11.59 3.55
C CYS A 162 -14.75 -12.24 3.67
N GLY A 163 -14.86 -13.57 3.51
CA GLY A 163 -16.11 -14.32 3.71
C GLY A 163 -16.19 -15.17 4.98
N LEU A 164 -15.12 -15.29 5.76
CA LEU A 164 -15.02 -16.16 6.94
C LEU A 164 -15.00 -15.38 8.26
N ILE A 165 -14.52 -14.13 8.23
CA ILE A 165 -14.28 -13.30 9.43
C ILE A 165 -14.95 -11.94 9.23
N PRO A 166 -15.55 -11.34 10.28
CA PRO A 166 -16.07 -9.98 10.20
C PRO A 166 -14.95 -8.95 9.90
N PRO A 167 -15.25 -7.88 9.15
CA PRO A 167 -14.28 -6.82 8.85
C PRO A 167 -13.80 -6.13 10.13
N SER A 168 -12.50 -5.81 10.19
CA SER A 168 -11.89 -5.13 11.34
C SER A 168 -12.07 -3.61 11.21
N PRO A 169 -12.34 -2.87 12.30
CA PRO A 169 -12.33 -1.41 12.26
C PRO A 169 -10.95 -0.82 11.95
N GLN A 170 -9.86 -1.59 12.15
CA GLN A 170 -8.48 -1.15 11.88
C GLN A 170 -8.00 -1.41 10.45
N GLU A 171 -8.80 -2.11 9.65
CA GLU A 171 -8.46 -2.46 8.27
C GLU A 171 -8.24 -1.21 7.39
N TYR A 172 -9.21 -0.27 7.37
CA TYR A 172 -9.10 0.93 6.55
C TYR A 172 -7.94 1.86 6.96
N PRO A 173 -7.69 2.12 8.26
CA PRO A 173 -6.50 2.86 8.69
C PRO A 173 -5.18 2.22 8.24
N ILE A 174 -5.04 0.89 8.32
CA ILE A 174 -3.82 0.17 7.93
C ILE A 174 -3.64 0.18 6.41
N LEU A 175 -4.71 0.02 5.65
CA LEU A 175 -4.68 0.16 4.19
C LEU A 175 -4.27 1.58 3.77
N GLY A 176 -4.86 2.61 4.38
CA GLY A 176 -4.48 4.00 4.15
C GLY A 176 -3.01 4.29 4.49
N LEU A 177 -2.49 3.64 5.53
CA LEU A 177 -1.10 3.71 5.91
C LEU A 177 -0.16 3.08 4.87
N ASN A 178 -0.53 1.92 4.33
CA ASN A 178 0.22 1.30 3.23
C ASN A 178 0.20 2.17 1.97
N LEU A 179 -0.94 2.80 1.65
CA LEU A 179 -1.04 3.75 0.54
C LEU A 179 -0.10 4.95 0.75
N LEU A 180 -0.05 5.52 1.95
CA LEU A 180 0.90 6.60 2.28
C LEU A 180 2.36 6.16 2.15
N ARG A 181 2.71 4.95 2.60
CA ARG A 181 4.05 4.39 2.41
C ARG A 181 4.44 4.34 0.93
N LEU A 182 3.55 3.84 0.07
CA LEU A 182 3.82 3.73 -1.37
C LEU A 182 4.07 5.09 -2.02
N LEU A 183 3.38 6.13 -1.57
CA LEU A 183 3.63 7.52 -2.02
C LEU A 183 5.01 8.00 -1.61
N VAL A 184 5.40 7.78 -0.35
CA VAL A 184 6.72 8.18 0.16
C VAL A 184 7.86 7.47 -0.58
N GLN A 185 7.68 6.20 -0.91
CA GLN A 185 8.66 5.42 -1.69
C GLN A 185 8.63 5.72 -3.20
N ASN A 186 7.77 6.65 -3.64
CA ASN A 186 7.55 6.98 -5.05
C ASN A 186 7.16 5.76 -5.93
N ARG A 187 6.47 4.77 -5.35
CA ARG A 187 5.99 3.56 -6.05
C ARG A 187 4.52 3.74 -6.48
N ILE A 188 4.29 4.73 -7.35
CA ILE A 188 2.94 5.15 -7.79
C ILE A 188 2.19 4.02 -8.54
N ALA A 189 2.91 3.19 -9.30
CA ALA A 189 2.29 2.08 -10.01
C ALA A 189 1.64 1.05 -9.06
N GLU A 190 2.32 0.75 -7.95
CA GLU A 190 1.80 -0.16 -6.92
C GLU A 190 0.65 0.48 -6.15
N PHE A 191 0.72 1.79 -5.92
CA PHE A 191 -0.38 2.54 -5.32
C PHE A 191 -1.68 2.37 -6.11
N HIS A 192 -1.65 2.56 -7.43
CA HIS A 192 -2.85 2.36 -8.27
C HIS A 192 -3.28 0.89 -8.36
N THR A 193 -2.33 -0.05 -8.33
CA THR A 193 -2.64 -1.49 -8.30
C THR A 193 -3.38 -1.86 -7.01
N GLU A 194 -2.94 -1.35 -5.86
CA GLU A 194 -3.64 -1.58 -4.58
C GLU A 194 -5.00 -0.88 -4.54
N LEU A 195 -5.13 0.30 -5.13
CA LEU A 195 -6.44 0.98 -5.24
C LEU A 195 -7.45 0.21 -6.08
N GLU A 196 -7.01 -0.47 -7.14
CA GLU A 196 -7.89 -1.29 -8.00
C GLU A 196 -8.40 -2.54 -7.26
N LEU A 197 -7.60 -3.11 -6.36
CA LEU A 197 -7.99 -4.28 -5.56
C LEU A 197 -9.07 -3.94 -4.51
N LEU A 198 -9.20 -2.67 -4.13
CA LEU A 198 -10.14 -2.25 -3.10
C LEU A 198 -11.58 -2.15 -3.62
N PRO A 199 -12.58 -2.59 -2.84
CA PRO A 199 -13.98 -2.43 -3.22
C PRO A 199 -14.38 -0.95 -3.22
N ALA A 200 -15.32 -0.57 -4.08
CA ALA A 200 -15.78 0.83 -4.19
C ALA A 200 -16.30 1.43 -2.87
N SER A 201 -16.87 0.62 -1.98
CA SER A 201 -17.29 1.04 -0.64
C SER A 201 -16.13 1.46 0.25
N ALA A 202 -14.92 0.94 0.02
CA ALA A 202 -13.73 1.29 0.78
C ALA A 202 -13.19 2.67 0.38
N LEU A 203 -13.35 3.10 -0.89
CA LEU A 203 -12.88 4.40 -1.38
C LEU A 203 -13.60 5.58 -0.73
N GLU A 204 -14.83 5.39 -0.24
CA GLU A 204 -15.59 6.43 0.45
C GLU A 204 -15.05 6.72 1.87
N ASN A 205 -14.18 5.85 2.41
CA ASN A 205 -13.63 6.05 3.75
C ASN A 205 -12.70 7.27 3.82
N PRO A 206 -12.79 8.10 4.88
CA PRO A 206 -11.96 9.29 5.04
C PRO A 206 -10.45 9.03 4.95
N TYR A 207 -9.99 7.89 5.46
CA TYR A 207 -8.56 7.52 5.48
C TYR A 207 -8.00 7.28 4.06
N ILE A 208 -8.74 6.52 3.24
CA ILE A 208 -8.33 6.21 1.86
C ILE A 208 -8.50 7.44 0.98
N LYS A 209 -9.60 8.17 1.17
CA LYS A 209 -9.85 9.42 0.44
C LYS A 209 -8.73 10.44 0.65
N HIS A 210 -8.24 10.58 1.90
CA HIS A 210 -7.12 11.46 2.19
C HIS A 210 -5.84 11.04 1.43
N ALA A 211 -5.53 9.75 1.38
CA ALA A 211 -4.38 9.24 0.61
C ALA A 211 -4.52 9.51 -0.90
N VAL A 212 -5.73 9.38 -1.46
CA VAL A 212 -6.01 9.69 -2.87
C VAL A 212 -5.91 11.19 -3.16
N GLU A 213 -6.44 12.06 -2.30
CA GLU A 213 -6.32 13.52 -2.46
C GLU A 213 -4.86 14.00 -2.38
N LEU A 214 -4.06 13.36 -1.52
CA LEU A 214 -2.61 13.59 -1.44
C LEU A 214 -1.90 13.16 -2.71
N GLU A 215 -2.20 11.96 -3.22
CA GLU A 215 -1.62 11.44 -4.45
C GLU A 215 -1.96 12.33 -5.65
N GLN A 216 -3.21 12.76 -5.78
CA GLN A 216 -3.61 13.70 -6.82
C GLN A 216 -2.85 15.03 -6.70
N SER A 217 -2.72 15.58 -5.48
CA SER A 217 -1.98 16.83 -5.26
C SER A 217 -0.49 16.66 -5.58
N PHE A 218 0.07 15.47 -5.34
CA PHE A 218 1.44 15.12 -5.69
C PHE A 218 1.64 15.06 -7.21
N MET A 219 0.74 14.38 -7.94
CA MET A 219 0.77 14.33 -9.41
C MET A 219 0.56 15.69 -10.07
N GLU A 220 -0.31 16.54 -9.51
CA GLU A 220 -0.53 17.91 -9.98
C GLU A 220 0.67 18.83 -9.70
N GLY A 221 1.64 18.41 -8.88
CA GLY A 221 2.74 19.25 -8.39
C GLY A 221 2.26 20.36 -7.44
N ALA A 222 1.07 20.22 -6.87
CA ALA A 222 0.44 21.19 -5.97
C ALA A 222 0.93 21.00 -4.52
N TYR A 223 2.24 21.13 -4.31
CA TYR A 223 2.91 20.81 -3.03
C TYR A 223 2.40 21.61 -1.83
N ASN A 224 1.89 22.83 -2.05
CA ASN A 224 1.22 23.63 -1.01
C ASN A 224 0.07 22.86 -0.34
N ARG A 225 -0.69 22.09 -1.12
CA ARG A 225 -1.81 21.29 -0.60
C ARG A 225 -1.31 20.09 0.19
N VAL A 226 -0.25 19.43 -0.26
CA VAL A 226 0.37 18.28 0.43
C VAL A 226 0.87 18.69 1.82
N LEU A 227 1.56 19.83 1.92
CA LEU A 227 2.05 20.35 3.21
C LEU A 227 0.91 20.84 4.12
N SER A 228 -0.14 21.43 3.55
CA SER A 228 -1.34 21.82 4.32
C SER A 228 -2.12 20.61 4.83
N ALA A 229 -2.15 19.52 4.06
CA ALA A 229 -2.83 18.28 4.41
C ALA A 229 -2.21 17.57 5.62
N ARG A 230 -0.99 17.93 6.02
CA ARG A 230 -0.40 17.53 7.31
C ARG A 230 -1.27 17.95 8.51
N GLN A 231 -2.05 19.04 8.38
CA GLN A 231 -2.94 19.52 9.45
C GLN A 231 -4.29 18.79 9.47
N THR A 232 -4.66 18.14 8.37
CA THR A 232 -5.96 17.44 8.21
C THR A 232 -5.85 15.94 8.45
N VAL A 233 -4.77 15.49 9.09
CA VAL A 233 -4.48 14.08 9.27
C VAL A 233 -5.52 13.43 10.19
N PRO A 234 -6.20 12.34 9.75
CA PRO A 234 -7.27 11.71 10.51
C PRO A 234 -6.78 10.76 11.62
N HIS A 235 -5.49 10.37 11.64
CA HIS A 235 -4.93 9.45 12.64
C HIS A 235 -3.46 9.76 12.98
N ASP A 236 -3.10 9.74 14.27
CA ASP A 236 -1.76 10.11 14.76
C ASP A 236 -0.62 9.29 14.13
N THR A 237 -0.87 8.00 13.85
CA THR A 237 0.10 7.10 13.18
C THR A 237 0.56 7.60 11.80
N TYR A 238 -0.20 8.49 11.15
CA TYR A 238 0.14 9.00 9.81
C TYR A 238 1.18 10.12 9.85
N VAL A 239 1.39 10.76 11.01
CA VAL A 239 2.31 11.91 11.15
C VAL A 239 3.72 11.54 10.70
N TYR A 240 4.21 10.35 11.09
CA TYR A 240 5.53 9.86 10.67
C TYR A 240 5.69 9.83 9.13
N PHE A 241 4.72 9.24 8.42
CA PHE A 241 4.78 9.16 6.95
C PHE A 241 4.57 10.52 6.29
N MET A 242 3.77 11.41 6.89
CA MET A 242 3.58 12.77 6.39
C MET A 242 4.86 13.61 6.51
N ASP A 243 5.62 13.43 7.58
CA ASP A 243 6.90 14.12 7.78
C ASP A 243 7.95 13.63 6.77
N LEU A 244 7.95 12.33 6.49
CA LEU A 244 8.82 11.76 5.47
C LEU A 244 8.40 12.19 4.05
N LEU A 245 7.10 12.23 3.76
CA LEU A 245 6.58 12.75 2.50
C LEU A 245 6.95 14.22 2.29
N ALA A 246 6.88 15.03 3.35
CA ALA A 246 7.29 16.43 3.29
C ALA A 246 8.77 16.58 2.94
N LYS A 247 9.64 15.67 3.43
CA LYS A 247 11.05 15.63 3.02
C LYS A 247 11.18 15.28 1.53
N THR A 248 10.56 14.19 1.07
CA THR A 248 10.60 13.76 -0.33
C THR A 248 10.10 14.85 -1.29
N VAL A 249 9.00 15.54 -0.94
CA VAL A 249 8.46 16.64 -1.74
C VAL A 249 9.45 17.80 -1.85
N ARG A 250 10.15 18.14 -0.76
CA ARG A 250 11.19 19.18 -0.79
C ARG A 250 12.36 18.78 -1.68
N ASP A 251 12.76 17.51 -1.65
CA ASP A 251 13.81 16.97 -2.50
C ASP A 251 13.42 17.03 -3.99
N GLU A 252 12.18 16.68 -4.34
CA GLU A 252 11.66 16.81 -5.70
C GLU A 252 11.57 18.28 -6.16
N ILE A 253 11.12 19.20 -5.29
CA ILE A 253 11.12 20.64 -5.59
C ILE A 253 12.55 21.14 -5.83
N GLY A 254 13.51 20.69 -5.01
CA GLY A 254 14.93 21.00 -5.16
C GLY A 254 15.48 20.53 -6.51
N GLY A 255 15.28 19.25 -6.85
CA GLY A 255 15.70 18.68 -8.12
C GLY A 255 15.01 19.30 -9.34
N CYS A 256 13.77 19.76 -9.21
CA CYS A 256 13.10 20.56 -10.24
C CYS A 256 13.70 21.96 -10.37
N SER A 257 14.02 22.61 -9.25
CA SER A 257 14.58 23.97 -9.22
C SER A 257 15.97 24.02 -9.86
N GLU A 258 16.80 23.01 -9.61
CA GLU A 258 18.12 22.84 -10.25
C GLU A 258 18.03 22.76 -11.78
N LYS A 259 16.99 22.10 -12.30
CA LYS A 259 16.76 21.95 -13.75
C LYS A 259 16.14 23.20 -14.37
N ALA A 260 15.31 23.91 -13.61
CA ALA A 260 14.53 25.05 -14.10
C ALA A 260 15.31 26.36 -14.10
N TYR A 261 16.17 26.58 -13.10
CA TYR A 261 16.84 27.86 -12.86
C TYR A 261 18.36 27.71 -12.84
N ASP A 262 19.08 28.74 -13.29
CA ASP A 262 20.55 28.79 -13.17
C ASP A 262 20.97 29.31 -11.78
N TYR A 263 20.18 30.20 -11.20
CA TYR A 263 20.36 30.74 -9.86
C TYR A 263 19.00 31.17 -9.30
N LEU A 264 18.89 31.23 -7.98
CA LEU A 264 17.68 31.62 -7.27
C LEU A 264 18.05 32.47 -6.06
N SER A 265 17.32 33.54 -5.78
CA SER A 265 17.56 34.33 -4.56
C SER A 265 17.19 33.49 -3.32
N VAL A 266 17.83 33.72 -2.18
CA VAL A 266 17.51 33.01 -0.93
C VAL A 266 16.04 33.21 -0.51
N ALA A 267 15.48 34.39 -0.77
CA ALA A 267 14.08 34.70 -0.47
C ALA A 267 13.10 33.88 -1.34
N ASP A 268 13.38 33.78 -2.65
CA ASP A 268 12.56 33.00 -3.57
C ASP A 268 12.73 31.50 -3.32
N ALA A 269 13.96 31.05 -3.03
CA ALA A 269 14.27 29.67 -2.67
C ALA A 269 13.50 29.22 -1.41
N LYS A 270 13.47 30.08 -0.38
CA LYS A 270 12.67 29.86 0.82
C LYS A 270 11.19 29.73 0.52
N GLN A 271 10.64 30.61 -0.33
CA GLN A 271 9.23 30.59 -0.66
C GLN A 271 8.85 29.35 -1.50
N ILE A 272 9.69 28.96 -2.45
CA ILE A 272 9.44 27.82 -3.34
C ILE A 272 9.57 26.49 -2.60
N MET A 273 10.60 26.32 -1.77
CA MET A 273 10.81 25.09 -0.99
C MET A 273 10.01 25.08 0.33
N MET A 274 9.31 26.18 0.63
CA MET A 274 8.41 26.33 1.77
C MET A 274 9.11 26.07 3.12
N PHE A 275 10.31 26.63 3.28
CA PHE A 275 11.05 26.62 4.55
C PHE A 275 10.60 27.75 5.47
N SER A 276 10.66 27.50 6.78
CA SER A 276 10.27 28.50 7.79
C SER A 276 11.39 29.51 8.04
N SER A 277 12.63 29.03 8.02
CA SER A 277 13.83 29.81 8.33
C SER A 277 14.87 29.74 7.20
N ASP A 278 15.67 30.78 7.09
CA ASP A 278 16.80 30.85 6.15
C ASP A 278 17.93 29.91 6.61
N GLN A 279 18.00 29.61 7.91
CA GLN A 279 18.95 28.66 8.50
C GLN A 279 18.63 27.21 8.09
N GLU A 280 17.35 26.82 8.12
CA GLU A 280 16.91 25.48 7.67
C GLU A 280 17.26 25.26 6.20
N LEU A 281 17.13 26.30 5.37
CA LEU A 281 17.51 26.25 3.97
C LEU A 281 19.03 26.06 3.80
N ALA A 282 19.85 26.77 4.59
CA ALA A 282 21.30 26.61 4.53
C ALA A 282 21.75 25.21 4.97
N GLU A 283 21.18 24.67 6.05
CA GLU A 283 21.43 23.31 6.52
C GLU A 283 21.02 22.26 5.48
N TYR A 284 19.87 22.45 4.84
CA TYR A 284 19.41 21.57 3.76
C TYR A 284 20.39 21.53 2.58
N ILE A 285 20.90 22.70 2.17
CA ILE A 285 21.87 22.81 1.09
C ILE A 285 23.19 22.14 1.45
N GLU A 286 23.71 22.38 2.65
CA GLU A 286 24.98 21.78 3.09
C GLU A 286 24.92 20.25 3.19
N VAL A 287 23.78 19.70 3.63
CA VAL A 287 23.63 18.26 3.89
C VAL A 287 23.22 17.48 2.64
N GLU A 288 22.21 17.96 1.91
CA GLU A 288 21.56 17.18 0.85
C GLU A 288 22.09 17.55 -0.54
N HIS A 289 22.55 18.78 -0.76
CA HIS A 289 23.00 19.28 -2.08
C HIS A 289 24.32 20.06 -1.98
N PRO A 290 25.45 19.39 -1.69
CA PRO A 290 26.77 20.04 -1.59
C PRO A 290 27.23 20.68 -2.90
N GLU A 291 26.56 20.35 -4.01
CA GLU A 291 26.76 20.89 -5.35
C GLU A 291 26.32 22.37 -5.47
N TRP A 292 25.41 22.84 -4.60
CA TRP A 292 24.83 24.18 -4.69
C TRP A 292 25.67 25.18 -3.90
N GLU A 293 26.01 26.30 -4.53
CA GLU A 293 26.81 27.35 -3.88
C GLU A 293 25.96 28.56 -3.53
N ILE A 294 26.05 29.03 -2.28
CA ILE A 294 25.43 30.28 -1.86
C ILE A 294 26.44 31.42 -2.08
N LYS A 295 26.20 32.25 -3.09
CA LYS A 295 27.00 33.45 -3.39
C LYS A 295 26.11 34.69 -3.42
N ASP A 296 26.54 35.75 -2.73
CA ASP A 296 25.87 37.06 -2.73
C ASP A 296 24.34 37.00 -2.42
N GLY A 297 23.93 36.11 -1.51
CA GLY A 297 22.51 35.94 -1.15
C GLY A 297 21.67 35.24 -2.22
N SER A 298 22.31 34.57 -3.18
CA SER A 298 21.68 33.72 -4.18
C SER A 298 22.25 32.30 -4.14
N VAL A 299 21.37 31.31 -4.26
CA VAL A 299 21.70 29.91 -4.48
C VAL A 299 22.01 29.74 -5.96
N ILE A 300 23.24 29.41 -6.29
CA ILE A 300 23.66 29.09 -7.65
C ILE A 300 23.58 27.58 -7.78
N PHE A 301 22.64 27.14 -8.63
CA PHE A 301 22.60 25.76 -9.04
C PHE A 301 23.76 25.57 -10.01
N GLN A 302 24.77 24.81 -9.62
CA GLN A 302 25.72 24.31 -10.58
C GLN A 302 24.92 23.38 -11.49
N LYS A 303 24.38 23.89 -12.60
CA LYS A 303 24.03 23.02 -13.71
C LYS A 303 25.27 22.18 -13.91
N ALA A 304 25.18 20.88 -13.63
CA ALA A 304 26.11 19.93 -14.18
C ALA A 304 26.28 20.40 -15.62
N LYS A 305 27.49 20.84 -15.95
CA LYS A 305 27.86 21.26 -17.30
C LYS A 305 27.66 20.04 -18.18
N GLU A 306 26.43 19.83 -18.62
CA GLU A 306 26.03 18.88 -19.62
C GLU A 306 25.35 19.72 -20.68
N THR A 307 26.03 20.16 -21.74
CA THR A 307 26.73 19.29 -22.68
C THR A 307 25.97 17.99 -22.96
N ALA A 308 24.63 18.06 -23.00
CA ALA A 308 24.00 17.53 -24.19
C ALA A 308 24.27 18.60 -25.27
N PRO A 309 25.31 18.46 -26.14
CA PRO A 309 25.24 19.16 -27.41
C PRO A 309 23.86 18.84 -27.94
N CYS A 310 23.07 19.89 -28.23
CA CYS A 310 21.76 19.79 -28.87
C CYS A 310 21.81 18.58 -29.79
N LYS A 311 21.19 17.44 -29.38
CA LYS A 311 21.43 16.15 -30.03
C LYS A 311 21.21 16.42 -31.50
N GLU A 312 22.29 16.47 -32.29
CA GLU A 312 22.17 16.71 -33.71
C GLU A 312 21.23 15.61 -34.16
N ILE A 313 20.08 16.01 -34.71
CA ILE A 313 19.02 15.09 -35.10
C ILE A 313 19.73 13.98 -35.88
N PRO A 314 19.62 12.70 -35.48
CA PRO A 314 20.50 11.63 -35.97
C PRO A 314 20.17 11.35 -37.43
N SER A 315 20.73 12.18 -38.30
CA SER A 315 20.43 12.28 -39.73
C SER A 315 20.76 10.97 -40.43
N LEU A 316 21.86 10.32 -40.05
CA LEU A 316 22.24 9.00 -40.54
C LEU A 316 21.24 7.90 -40.17
N GLN A 317 20.63 7.95 -38.98
CA GLN A 317 19.61 6.97 -38.59
C GLN A 317 18.33 7.16 -39.41
N LEU A 318 17.90 8.42 -39.61
CA LEU A 318 16.75 8.75 -40.46
C LEU A 318 16.97 8.34 -41.93
N ILE A 319 18.18 8.55 -42.46
CA ILE A 319 18.53 8.13 -43.82
C ILE A 319 18.48 6.60 -43.94
N ASN A 320 19.08 5.86 -43.00
CA ASN A 320 19.04 4.40 -43.02
C ASN A 320 17.62 3.84 -42.89
N GLN A 321 16.79 4.42 -42.02
CA GLN A 321 15.37 4.04 -41.91
C GLN A 321 14.63 4.30 -43.22
N THR A 322 14.82 5.48 -43.82
CA THR A 322 14.19 5.85 -45.11
C THR A 322 14.61 4.91 -46.24
N LEU A 323 15.91 4.58 -46.33
CA LEU A 323 16.43 3.63 -47.31
C LEU A 323 15.92 2.21 -47.05
N SER A 324 15.78 1.80 -45.79
CA SER A 324 15.20 0.50 -45.43
C SER A 324 13.73 0.41 -45.81
N TYR A 325 12.95 1.47 -45.58
CA TYR A 325 11.54 1.54 -46.01
C TYR A 325 11.43 1.49 -47.53
N ALA A 326 12.25 2.26 -48.25
CA ALA A 326 12.28 2.22 -49.71
C ALA A 326 12.65 0.83 -50.24
N ARG A 327 13.65 0.17 -49.63
CA ARG A 327 14.06 -1.18 -50.00
C ARG A 327 12.98 -2.22 -49.78
N GLU A 328 12.23 -2.17 -48.68
CA GLU A 328 11.12 -3.11 -48.43
C GLU A 328 9.90 -2.82 -49.33
N LEU A 329 9.68 -1.57 -49.75
CA LEU A 329 8.61 -1.22 -50.71
C LEU A 329 8.95 -1.62 -52.15
N GLU A 330 10.22 -1.52 -52.55
CA GLU A 330 10.70 -1.94 -53.86
C GLU A 330 10.91 -3.45 -53.97
N ARG A 331 10.95 -4.16 -52.84
CA ARG A 331 11.02 -5.61 -52.80
C ARG A 331 9.70 -6.19 -53.27
N ILE A 332 9.66 -6.63 -54.53
CA ILE A 332 8.56 -7.40 -55.08
C ILE A 332 8.46 -8.71 -54.27
N VAL A 333 7.32 -8.92 -53.62
CA VAL A 333 6.98 -10.18 -52.91
C VAL A 333 6.56 -11.25 -53.89
#